data_AF-A0A9Q3I018-F1
#
_entry.id   AF-A0A9Q3I018-F1
#
_cell.length_a   1.000
_cell.length_b   1.000
_cell.length_c   1.000
_cell.angle_alpha   90.00
_cell.angle_beta   90.00
_cell.angle_gamma   90.00
#
_symmetry.space_group_name_H-M   'P 1'
#
loop_
_entity.id
_entity.type
_entity.pdbx_description
1 polymer ?
#
loop_
_entity_poly.entity_id
_entity_poly.type
_entity_poly.pdbx_seq_one_letter_code
_entity_poly.pdbx_strand_id
1 'polypeptide(L)'
;MPDWKLPFKLYINAFGEGLGAALHQTQIINDKAVEGPICFTSRKIKPTEARYGAIQIECLCLAWALEKLHYYLGGTVFDVITDCNAVTSLLKMKTPNRHMLRWQTDIQGYRGNMTIAHKNGNIHKSADSLSRWALENTPENPAWVPQEEHHIQGICFTDFGTDFFN
;
A
#
# COMPACT_ATOMS: atom_id res chain seq x y z
N MET A 1 3.76 -14.87 -17.52
CA MET A 1 3.64 -15.40 -16.14
C MET A 1 4.82 -14.92 -15.33
N PRO A 2 4.69 -14.65 -14.02
CA PRO A 2 5.78 -14.15 -13.19
C PRO A 2 6.92 -15.17 -13.08
N ASP A 3 8.16 -14.68 -13.06
CA ASP A 3 9.37 -15.45 -12.76
C ASP A 3 9.89 -15.08 -11.37
N TRP A 4 9.75 -15.98 -10.41
CA TRP A 4 10.11 -15.73 -9.01
C TRP A 4 11.59 -15.51 -8.74
N LYS A 5 12.47 -15.75 -9.74
CA LYS A 5 13.91 -15.49 -9.64
C LYS A 5 14.27 -14.05 -10.01
N LEU A 6 13.35 -13.32 -10.64
CA LEU A 6 13.57 -11.96 -11.10
C LEU A 6 12.85 -10.95 -10.21
N PRO A 7 13.45 -9.77 -9.96
CA PRO A 7 12.84 -8.79 -9.08
C PRO A 7 11.57 -8.21 -9.69
N PHE A 8 10.60 -7.89 -8.83
CA PHE A 8 9.40 -7.17 -9.24
C PHE A 8 9.61 -5.65 -9.22
N LYS A 9 8.74 -4.94 -9.94
CA LYS A 9 8.64 -3.48 -9.90
C LYS A 9 7.21 -3.09 -9.59
N LEU A 10 7.00 -2.51 -8.43
CA LEU A 10 5.71 -2.01 -7.98
C LEU A 10 5.62 -0.51 -8.24
N TYR A 11 4.84 -0.11 -9.23
CA TYR A 11 4.49 1.28 -9.44
C TYR A 11 3.28 1.62 -8.58
N ILE A 12 3.34 2.70 -7.80
CA ILE A 12 2.22 3.21 -7.03
C ILE A 12 1.97 4.68 -7.36
N ASN A 13 0.71 5.07 -7.31
CA ASN A 13 0.32 6.48 -7.38
C ASN A 13 -0.97 6.69 -6.60
N ALA A 14 -1.11 7.87 -5.99
CA ALA A 14 -2.37 8.30 -5.42
C ALA A 14 -2.74 9.68 -5.97
N PHE A 15 -3.96 9.81 -6.47
CA PHE A 15 -4.42 11.08 -7.04
C PHE A 15 -5.90 11.28 -6.77
N GLY A 16 -6.27 12.49 -6.32
CA GLY A 16 -7.65 12.83 -6.00
C GLY A 16 -8.24 11.86 -4.97
N GLU A 17 -9.22 11.07 -5.42
CA GLU A 17 -9.93 10.09 -4.60
C GLU A 17 -9.54 8.63 -4.90
N GLY A 18 -8.45 8.37 -5.61
CA GLY A 18 -8.07 7.03 -6.02
C GLY A 18 -6.66 6.62 -5.66
N LEU A 19 -6.51 5.34 -5.35
CA LEU A 19 -5.24 4.63 -5.18
C LEU A 19 -5.03 3.71 -6.39
N GLY A 20 -3.83 3.72 -6.95
CA GLY A 20 -3.46 2.88 -8.08
C GLY A 20 -2.13 2.19 -7.85
N ALA A 21 -2.06 0.90 -8.17
CA ALA A 21 -0.82 0.16 -8.19
C ALA A 21 -0.72 -0.78 -9.40
N ALA A 22 0.46 -0.83 -10.00
CA ALA A 22 0.79 -1.69 -11.12
C ALA A 22 2.05 -2.50 -10.78
N LEU A 23 1.90 -3.82 -10.73
CA LEU A 23 3.00 -4.75 -10.53
C LEU A 23 3.54 -5.19 -11.88
N HIS A 24 4.82 -4.95 -12.11
CA HIS A 24 5.52 -5.25 -13.33
C HIS A 24 6.72 -6.17 -13.06
N GLN A 25 7.23 -6.80 -14.11
CA GLN A 25 8.46 -7.56 -14.07
C GLN A 25 9.19 -7.49 -15.42
N THR A 26 10.52 -7.40 -15.39
CA THR A 26 11.33 -7.53 -16.60
C THR A 26 11.48 -9.01 -16.97
N GLN A 27 11.15 -9.37 -18.21
CA GLN A 27 11.26 -10.72 -18.74
C GLN A 27 12.09 -10.71 -20.02
N ILE A 28 12.77 -11.83 -20.33
CA ILE A 28 13.48 -11.98 -21.60
C ILE A 28 12.49 -12.53 -22.63
N ILE A 29 12.19 -11.72 -23.65
CA ILE A 29 11.33 -12.08 -24.76
C ILE A 29 12.13 -11.87 -26.04
N ASN A 30 12.32 -12.92 -26.84
CA ASN A 30 13.13 -12.88 -28.08
C ASN A 30 14.53 -12.27 -27.84
N ASP A 31 15.23 -12.76 -26.82
CA ASP A 31 16.56 -12.30 -26.37
C ASP A 31 16.65 -10.83 -25.95
N LYS A 32 15.51 -10.17 -25.71
CA LYS A 32 15.43 -8.78 -25.25
C LYS A 32 14.77 -8.70 -23.89
N ALA A 33 15.34 -7.88 -23.00
CA ALA A 33 14.72 -7.54 -21.74
C ALA A 33 13.53 -6.59 -21.98
N VAL A 34 12.33 -7.06 -21.69
CA VAL A 34 11.08 -6.32 -21.82
C VAL A 34 10.39 -6.27 -20.47
N GLU A 35 10.10 -5.07 -19.97
CA GLU A 35 9.27 -4.91 -18.79
C GLU A 35 7.79 -5.01 -19.16
N GLY A 36 7.07 -5.91 -18.48
CA GLY A 36 5.66 -6.14 -18.72
C GLY A 36 4.84 -6.16 -17.43
N PRO A 37 3.53 -5.94 -17.53
CA PRO A 37 2.65 -6.00 -16.37
C PRO A 37 2.38 -7.45 -15.93
N ILE A 38 2.29 -7.64 -14.62
CA ILE A 38 1.88 -8.88 -13.95
C ILE A 38 0.48 -8.72 -13.37
N CYS A 39 0.22 -7.60 -12.69
CA CYS A 39 -1.05 -7.34 -12.03
C CYS A 39 -1.32 -5.83 -11.95
N PHE A 40 -2.58 -5.44 -12.05
CA PHE A 40 -3.05 -4.08 -11.80
C PHE A 40 -4.10 -4.12 -10.69
N THR A 41 -4.06 -3.12 -9.81
CA THR A 41 -5.04 -2.98 -8.74
C THR A 41 -5.32 -1.50 -8.50
N SER A 42 -6.58 -1.17 -8.27
CA SER A 42 -7.02 0.18 -7.93
C SER A 42 -8.24 0.15 -7.04
N ARG A 43 -8.39 1.18 -6.22
CA ARG A 43 -9.62 1.43 -5.48
C ARG A 43 -9.79 2.91 -5.20
N LYS A 44 -11.04 3.36 -5.09
CA LYS A 44 -11.34 4.64 -4.47
C LYS A 44 -11.01 4.62 -2.98
N ILE A 45 -10.64 5.79 -2.47
CA ILE A 45 -10.43 5.99 -1.05
C ILE A 45 -11.77 5.93 -0.30
N LYS A 46 -11.74 5.47 0.94
CA LYS A 46 -12.91 5.43 1.81
C LYS A 46 -13.23 6.84 2.34
N PRO A 47 -14.46 7.10 2.79
CA PRO A 47 -14.83 8.38 3.40
C PRO A 47 -13.93 8.81 4.57
N THR A 48 -13.40 7.86 5.33
CA THR A 48 -12.45 8.11 6.42
C THR A 48 -11.07 8.54 5.91
N GLU A 49 -10.64 7.97 4.78
CA GLU A 49 -9.35 8.24 4.14
C GLU A 49 -9.39 9.58 3.39
N ALA A 50 -10.56 10.03 2.92
CA ALA A 50 -10.75 11.35 2.29
C ALA A 50 -10.36 12.54 3.19
N ARG A 51 -10.20 12.32 4.50
CA ARG A 51 -9.74 13.33 5.47
C ARG A 51 -8.22 13.40 5.61
N TYR A 52 -7.50 12.50 4.97
CA TYR A 52 -6.04 12.43 5.03
C TYR A 52 -5.42 13.49 4.11
N GLY A 53 -4.32 14.09 4.56
CA GLY A 53 -3.53 14.97 3.71
C GLY A 53 -2.81 14.21 2.59
N ALA A 54 -2.36 14.91 1.55
CA ALA A 54 -1.73 14.31 0.37
C ALA A 54 -0.59 13.32 0.72
N ILE A 55 0.29 13.69 1.65
CA ILE A 55 1.39 12.82 2.11
C ILE A 55 0.86 11.51 2.73
N GLN A 56 -0.22 11.59 3.53
CA GLN A 56 -0.81 10.41 4.16
C GLN A 56 -1.48 9.50 3.13
N ILE A 57 -2.11 10.08 2.10
CA ILE A 57 -2.73 9.34 0.99
C ILE A 57 -1.68 8.56 0.19
N GLU A 58 -0.51 9.16 -0.06
CA GLU A 58 0.61 8.49 -0.74
C GLU A 58 1.18 7.34 0.09
N CYS A 59 1.33 7.56 1.40
CA CYS A 59 1.75 6.52 2.34
C CYS A 59 0.73 5.38 2.44
N LEU A 60 -0.56 5.72 2.46
CA LEU A 60 -1.66 4.78 2.43
C LEU A 60 -1.61 3.93 1.16
N CYS A 61 -1.33 4.55 0.00
CA CYS A 61 -1.21 3.84 -1.27
C CYS A 61 -0.13 2.76 -1.22
N LEU A 62 1.05 3.08 -0.66
CA LEU A 62 2.10 2.07 -0.46
C LEU A 62 1.63 0.94 0.45
N ALA A 63 1.13 1.27 1.65
CA ALA A 63 0.75 0.28 2.64
C ALA A 63 -0.34 -0.67 2.10
N TRP A 64 -1.36 -0.12 1.46
CA TRP A 64 -2.43 -0.89 0.81
C TRP A 64 -1.91 -1.75 -0.34
N ALA A 65 -1.04 -1.22 -1.21
CA ALA A 65 -0.51 -1.97 -2.34
C ALA A 65 0.32 -3.18 -1.87
N LEU A 66 1.14 -3.00 -0.83
CA LEU A 66 1.93 -4.08 -0.23
C LEU A 66 1.03 -5.16 0.39
N GLU A 67 -0.02 -4.77 1.10
CA GLU A 67 -0.99 -5.71 1.65
C GLU A 67 -1.68 -6.52 0.55
N LYS A 68 -2.22 -5.84 -0.47
CA LYS A 68 -2.98 -6.49 -1.56
C LYS A 68 -2.12 -7.36 -2.46
N LEU A 69 -0.84 -7.02 -2.63
CA LEU A 69 0.09 -7.76 -3.47
C LEU A 69 1.08 -8.60 -2.65
N HIS A 70 0.78 -8.86 -1.37
CA HIS A 70 1.64 -9.64 -0.49
C HIS A 70 2.00 -11.00 -1.08
N TYR A 71 1.07 -11.67 -1.77
CA TYR A 71 1.31 -12.94 -2.44
C TYR A 71 2.45 -12.90 -3.47
N TYR A 72 2.65 -11.74 -4.12
CA TYR A 72 3.77 -11.55 -5.06
C TYR A 72 5.04 -11.03 -4.39
N LEU A 73 4.87 -10.12 -3.43
CA LEU A 73 5.98 -9.32 -2.89
C LEU A 73 6.64 -9.95 -1.67
N GLY A 74 5.88 -10.72 -0.88
CA GLY A 74 6.35 -11.37 0.34
C GLY A 74 7.54 -12.29 0.07
N GLY A 75 8.68 -11.99 0.71
CA GLY A 75 9.90 -12.79 0.57
C GLY A 75 10.67 -12.60 -0.74
N THR A 76 10.21 -11.73 -1.64
CA THR A 76 10.88 -11.45 -2.93
C THR A 76 11.65 -10.12 -2.88
N VAL A 77 12.54 -9.91 -3.85
CA VAL A 77 13.20 -8.62 -4.07
C VAL A 77 12.39 -7.78 -5.03
N PHE A 78 12.14 -6.52 -4.68
CA PHE A 78 11.37 -5.63 -5.53
C PHE A 78 11.68 -4.15 -5.32
N ASP A 79 11.39 -3.38 -6.35
CA ASP A 79 11.48 -1.92 -6.32
C ASP A 79 10.07 -1.33 -6.23
N VAL A 80 9.89 -0.34 -5.36
CA VAL A 80 8.72 0.55 -5.34
C VAL A 80 9.07 1.81 -6.11
N ILE A 81 8.27 2.14 -7.10
CA ILE A 81 8.40 3.34 -7.91
C ILE A 81 7.22 4.27 -7.62
N THR A 82 7.53 5.50 -7.24
CA THR A 82 6.57 6.57 -6.92
C THR A 82 7.14 7.93 -7.35
N ASP A 83 6.30 8.93 -7.60
CA ASP A 83 6.71 10.34 -7.74
C ASP A 83 6.58 11.14 -6.42
N CYS A 84 6.31 10.45 -5.32
CA CYS A 84 6.20 11.09 -4.02
C CYS A 84 7.38 10.74 -3.10
N ASN A 85 8.25 11.73 -2.87
CA ASN A 85 9.36 11.60 -1.91
C ASN A 85 8.89 11.36 -0.47
N ALA A 86 7.62 11.68 -0.15
CA ALA A 86 7.09 11.51 1.20
C ALA A 86 7.02 10.04 1.64
N VAL A 87 6.90 9.11 0.68
CA VAL A 87 6.92 7.67 0.95
C VAL A 87 8.28 7.23 1.53
N THR A 88 9.38 7.78 1.01
CA THR A 88 10.72 7.56 1.56
C THR A 88 10.86 8.15 2.97
N SER A 89 10.20 9.28 3.22
CA SER A 89 10.21 9.96 4.52
C SER A 89 9.38 9.21 5.57
N LEU A 90 8.26 8.57 5.18
CA LEU A 90 7.46 7.72 6.07
C LEU A 90 8.35 6.74 6.82
N LEU A 91 9.26 6.08 6.10
CA LEU A 91 10.14 5.07 6.64
C LEU A 91 11.24 5.59 7.59
N LYS A 92 11.46 6.91 7.63
CA LYS A 92 12.48 7.54 8.48
C LYS A 92 11.86 8.35 9.64
N MET A 93 10.54 8.48 9.65
CA MET A 93 9.82 9.34 10.58
C MET A 93 9.82 8.75 12.00
N LYS A 94 10.30 9.52 12.98
CA LYS A 94 10.41 9.09 14.39
C LYS A 94 9.11 9.22 15.18
N THR A 95 8.28 10.20 14.84
CA THR A 95 7.02 10.51 15.54
C THR A 95 5.84 10.55 14.55
N PRO A 96 5.50 9.41 13.94
CA PRO A 96 4.34 9.32 13.04
C PRO A 96 3.02 9.42 13.81
N ASN A 97 1.96 9.89 13.15
CA ASN A 97 0.60 9.74 13.67
C ASN A 97 0.19 8.25 13.74
N ARG A 98 -0.91 7.94 14.42
CA ARG A 98 -1.37 6.56 14.67
C ARG A 98 -1.47 5.69 13.40
N HIS A 99 -2.01 6.25 12.30
CA HIS A 99 -2.15 5.50 11.04
C HIS A 99 -0.80 5.27 10.37
N MET A 100 0.05 6.29 10.32
CA MET A 100 1.40 6.18 9.75
C MET A 100 2.28 5.23 10.56
N LEU A 101 2.12 5.18 11.88
CA LEU A 101 2.82 4.21 12.74
C LEU A 101 2.42 2.78 12.39
N ARG A 102 1.12 2.53 12.21
CA ARG A 102 0.62 1.22 11.77
C ARG A 102 1.21 0.84 10.42
N TRP A 103 1.11 1.73 9.42
CA TRP A 103 1.68 1.49 8.10
C TRP A 103 3.19 1.27 8.15
N GLN A 104 3.93 2.03 8.96
CA GLN A 104 5.36 1.78 9.14
C GLN A 104 5.64 0.37 9.64
N THR A 105 4.88 -0.11 10.63
CA THR A 105 4.99 -1.48 11.17
C THR A 105 4.68 -2.52 10.10
N ASP A 106 3.61 -2.34 9.33
CA ASP A 106 3.21 -3.25 8.25
C ASP A 106 4.30 -3.35 7.17
N ILE A 107 4.95 -2.22 6.86
CA ILE A 107 6.01 -2.15 5.86
C ILE A 107 7.33 -2.80 6.35
N GLN A 108 7.54 -2.99 7.66
CA GLN A 108 8.79 -3.56 8.18
C GLN A 108 9.11 -4.93 7.59
N GLY A 109 8.09 -5.76 7.34
CA GLY A 109 8.26 -7.09 6.75
C GLY A 109 8.91 -7.10 5.36
N TYR A 110 8.90 -5.97 4.65
CA TYR A 110 9.45 -5.83 3.30
C TYR A 110 10.81 -5.12 3.26
N ARG A 111 11.22 -4.47 4.36
CA ARG A 111 12.40 -3.58 4.39
C ARG A 111 13.70 -4.18 3.87
N GLY A 112 13.93 -5.47 4.12
CA GLY A 112 15.15 -6.15 3.71
C GLY A 112 15.27 -6.33 2.20
N ASN A 113 14.14 -6.42 1.49
CA ASN A 113 14.09 -6.79 0.08
C ASN A 113 13.43 -5.72 -0.80
N MET A 114 12.94 -4.63 -0.20
CA MET A 114 12.25 -3.53 -0.87
C MET A 114 13.16 -2.31 -0.98
N THR A 115 13.33 -1.80 -2.21
CA THR A 115 13.96 -0.50 -2.46
C THR A 115 12.92 0.49 -2.93
N ILE A 116 12.94 1.73 -2.43
CA ILE A 116 12.02 2.80 -2.87
C ILE A 116 12.78 3.76 -3.77
N ALA A 117 12.32 3.94 -4.99
CA ALA A 117 12.90 4.83 -6.00
C ALA A 117 11.88 5.91 -6.40
N HIS A 118 12.25 7.17 -6.18
CA HIS A 118 11.49 8.30 -6.70
C HIS A 118 11.76 8.49 -8.19
N LYS A 119 10.72 8.47 -9.03
CA LYS A 119 10.81 8.74 -10.48
C LYS A 119 9.72 9.71 -10.91
N ASN A 120 10.03 10.54 -11.90
CA ASN A 120 9.08 11.53 -12.42
C ASN A 120 7.79 10.88 -12.99
N GLY A 121 6.67 11.59 -12.78
CA GLY A 121 5.35 11.48 -13.45
C GLY A 121 5.26 10.59 -14.68
N ASN A 122 6.04 10.95 -15.68
CA ASN A 122 5.91 10.42 -17.03
C ASN A 122 6.23 8.92 -17.17
N ILE A 123 6.92 8.32 -16.19
CA ILE A 123 7.34 6.91 -16.24
C ILE A 123 6.28 5.95 -15.66
N HIS A 124 5.35 6.45 -14.83
CA HIS A 124 4.41 5.62 -14.05
C HIS A 124 2.94 5.71 -14.52
N LYS A 125 2.74 5.93 -15.83
CA LYS A 125 1.41 6.12 -16.46
C LYS A 125 0.37 5.05 -16.12
N SER A 126 0.79 3.81 -15.87
CA SER A 126 -0.12 2.73 -15.47
C SER A 126 -0.75 3.02 -14.10
N ALA A 127 0.08 3.23 -13.08
CA ALA A 127 -0.38 3.59 -11.73
C ALA A 127 -1.14 4.92 -11.73
N ASP A 128 -0.70 5.92 -12.51
CA ASP A 128 -1.41 7.20 -12.65
C ASP A 128 -2.80 7.08 -13.28
N SER A 129 -2.94 6.27 -14.33
CA SER A 129 -4.25 6.01 -14.93
C SER A 129 -5.17 5.29 -13.95
N LEU A 130 -4.62 4.33 -13.20
CA LEU A 130 -5.35 3.56 -12.19
C LEU A 130 -5.82 4.41 -11.00
N SER A 131 -5.02 5.37 -10.55
CA SER A 131 -5.43 6.27 -9.46
C SER A 131 -6.45 7.30 -9.92
N ARG A 132 -6.36 7.79 -11.17
CA ARG A 132 -7.35 8.73 -11.73
C ARG A 132 -8.70 8.08 -12.02
N TRP A 133 -8.70 6.83 -12.46
CA TRP A 133 -9.90 6.07 -12.83
C TRP A 133 -10.08 4.85 -11.93
N ALA A 134 -9.92 5.07 -10.62
CA ALA A 134 -9.95 3.98 -9.65
C ALA A 134 -11.35 3.35 -9.56
N LEU A 135 -11.37 2.02 -9.43
CA LEU A 135 -12.60 1.26 -9.24
C LEU A 135 -13.24 1.58 -7.89
N GLU A 136 -14.55 1.42 -7.79
CA GLU A 136 -15.27 1.63 -6.53
C GLU A 136 -14.73 0.72 -5.42
N ASN A 137 -14.78 1.20 -4.17
CA ASN A 137 -14.41 0.40 -3.01
C ASN A 137 -15.62 -0.40 -2.52
N THR A 138 -16.00 -1.41 -3.31
CA THR A 138 -17.09 -2.36 -3.00
C THR A 138 -16.58 -3.80 -2.98
N PRO A 139 -17.27 -4.75 -2.31
CA PRO A 139 -16.81 -6.16 -2.21
C PRO A 139 -16.54 -6.87 -3.55
N GLU A 140 -17.13 -6.40 -4.65
CA GLU A 140 -16.89 -6.92 -6.00
C GLU A 140 -15.49 -6.56 -6.54
N ASN A 141 -14.87 -5.49 -6.01
CA ASN A 141 -13.51 -5.12 -6.31
C ASN A 141 -12.53 -5.97 -5.46
N PRO A 142 -11.65 -6.80 -6.04
CA PRO A 142 -10.67 -7.58 -5.28
C PRO A 142 -9.75 -6.72 -4.40
N ALA A 143 -9.59 -5.45 -4.77
CA ALA A 143 -8.80 -4.48 -4.05
C ALA A 143 -9.51 -3.83 -2.87
N TRP A 144 -10.78 -4.18 -2.63
CA TRP A 144 -11.65 -3.62 -1.60
C TRP A 144 -11.04 -3.70 -0.20
N VAL A 145 -11.28 -2.65 0.57
CA VAL A 145 -11.00 -2.62 2.00
C VAL A 145 -12.31 -2.30 2.73
N PRO A 146 -12.73 -3.10 3.72
CA PRO A 146 -13.91 -2.80 4.51
C PRO A 146 -13.77 -1.46 5.24
N GLN A 147 -14.91 -0.81 5.48
CA GLN A 147 -14.95 0.34 6.37
C GLN A 147 -14.84 -0.17 7.82
N GLU A 148 -13.91 0.36 8.60
CA GLU A 148 -13.81 0.03 10.03
C GLU A 148 -15.06 0.60 10.71
N GLU A 149 -16.05 -0.24 11.00
CA GLU A 149 -17.09 0.11 11.96
C GLU A 149 -16.45 0.05 13.35
N HIS A 150 -16.15 1.21 13.93
CA HIS A 150 -15.80 1.28 15.34
C HIS A 150 -17.04 1.00 16.19
N HIS A 151 -17.46 -0.26 16.28
CA HIS A 151 -18.35 -0.67 17.35
C HIS A 151 -17.50 -0.63 18.62
N ILE A 152 -17.62 0.45 19.40
CA ILE A 152 -17.08 0.50 20.75
C ILE A 152 -17.86 -0.57 21.53
N GLN A 153 -17.38 -1.80 21.53
CA GLN A 153 -17.81 -2.79 22.50
C GLN A 153 -17.38 -2.20 23.84
N GLY A 154 -18.38 -1.84 24.66
CA GLY A 154 -18.25 -0.88 25.75
C GLY A 154 -16.98 -1.05 26.60
N ILE A 155 -16.50 0.07 27.16
CA ILE A 155 -15.49 0.08 28.20
C ILE A 155 -15.98 -0.87 29.30
N CYS A 156 -15.36 -2.04 29.43
CA CYS A 156 -15.66 -2.97 30.50
C CYS A 156 -15.04 -2.36 31.77
N PHE A 157 -15.86 -1.65 32.54
CA PHE A 157 -15.51 -1.31 33.92
C PHE A 157 -15.58 -2.60 34.73
N THR A 158 -14.46 -3.30 34.86
CA THR A 158 -14.29 -4.19 36.01
C THR A 158 -14.04 -3.28 37.20
N ASP A 159 -15.09 -3.00 37.96
CA ASP A 159 -14.90 -2.49 39.32
C ASP A 159 -14.05 -3.52 40.06
N PHE A 160 -12.97 -3.07 40.70
CA PHE A 160 -12.19 -3.91 41.60
C PHE A 160 -12.98 -4.07 42.90
N GLY A 161 -14.17 -4.68 42.80
CA GLY A 161 -14.95 -5.12 43.94
C GLY A 161 -14.15 -6.19 44.66
N THR A 162 -13.55 -5.80 45.79
CA THR A 162 -13.24 -6.51 47.05
C THR A 162 -12.84 -7.99 47.10
N ASP A 163 -12.92 -8.77 46.02
CA ASP A 163 -12.70 -10.23 46.03
C ASP A 163 -11.22 -10.62 45.90
N PHE A 164 -10.30 -9.65 45.93
CA PHE A 164 -8.85 -9.90 46.01
C PHE A 164 -8.32 -10.03 47.44
N PHE A 165 -9.17 -9.95 48.46
CA PHE A 165 -8.78 -9.99 49.88
C PHE A 165 -9.57 -11.00 50.73
N ASN A 166 -9.86 -12.20 50.21
CA ASN A 166 -10.30 -13.33 51.03
C ASN A 166 -9.44 -14.57 50.77
#